data_AF-W4G232-F1
#
_entry.id   AF-W4G232-F1
#
_cell.length_a   1.000
_cell.length_b   1.000
_cell.length_c   1.000
_cell.angle_alpha   90.00
_cell.angle_beta   90.00
_cell.angle_gamma   90.00
#
_symmetry.space_group_name_H-M   'P 1'
#
loop_
_entity.id
_entity.type
_entity.pdbx_description
1 polymer ?
#
loop_
_entity_poly.entity_id
_entity_poly.type
_entity_poly.pdbx_seq_one_letter_code
_entity_poly.pdbx_strand_id
1 'polypeptide(L)'
;MSEEIMAAEDHESLEEHMQLQRVFRILTIDVPDKRLARKLQVVEAKLAELYHASLSDSVVDAKTRDRHHREGKRLEECKAAYLAERHKLHAGGQDDRLATHRISKDVLAEVLERLGMPVSAAEVEDMVWEVNDGLDGAVSWDEYKRSFLRCKHDKTYLEPTLLFHITCFVMYDRDCSGKYVEALERRRIDQIDQLGVWGKLGAAKRHAKAAATLSTPVKPPV
;
A
#
# COMPACT_ATOMS: atom_id res chain seq x y z
N MET A 1 -39.28 1.81 26.26
CA MET A 1 -38.68 2.58 25.14
C MET A 1 -37.17 2.71 25.34
N SER A 2 -36.45 1.61 25.49
CA SER A 2 -35.00 1.67 25.78
C SER A 2 -34.18 0.57 25.11
N GLU A 3 -34.79 -0.45 24.51
CA GLU A 3 -34.08 -1.49 23.77
C GLU A 3 -34.06 -1.24 22.24
N GLU A 4 -35.02 -0.50 21.71
CA GLU A 4 -35.13 -0.23 20.26
C GLU A 4 -34.18 0.87 19.74
N ILE A 5 -33.54 1.64 20.63
CA ILE A 5 -32.63 2.74 20.24
C ILE A 5 -31.16 2.27 20.20
N MET A 6 -30.84 1.08 20.72
CA MET A 6 -29.46 0.53 20.67
C MET A 6 -29.17 -0.32 19.43
N ALA A 7 -30.17 -0.68 18.63
CA ALA A 7 -30.01 -1.55 17.46
C ALA A 7 -29.56 -0.80 16.18
N ALA A 8 -29.22 0.49 16.28
CA ALA A 8 -29.01 1.36 15.12
C ALA A 8 -27.53 1.58 14.71
N GLU A 9 -26.53 0.99 15.38
CA GLU A 9 -25.11 1.33 15.15
C GLU A 9 -24.17 0.18 14.73
N ASP A 10 -24.67 -1.05 14.46
CA ASP A 10 -23.81 -2.22 14.22
C ASP A 10 -23.84 -2.78 12.78
N HIS A 11 -24.33 -2.01 11.81
CA HIS A 11 -24.30 -2.42 10.41
C HIS A 11 -23.25 -1.68 9.58
N GLU A 12 -22.40 -2.46 8.91
CA GLU A 12 -21.56 -2.03 7.81
C GLU A 12 -22.42 -1.23 6.82
N SER A 13 -22.07 0.04 6.62
CA SER A 13 -22.77 0.86 5.65
C SER A 13 -22.53 0.34 4.23
N LEU A 14 -23.46 0.57 3.30
CA LEU A 14 -23.26 0.18 1.90
C LEU A 14 -21.98 0.77 1.31
N GLU A 15 -21.66 2.03 1.64
CA GLU A 15 -20.41 2.67 1.22
C GLU A 15 -19.20 1.92 1.77
N GLU A 16 -19.20 1.60 3.07
CA GLU A 16 -18.11 0.84 3.70
C GLU A 16 -17.93 -0.54 3.06
N HIS A 17 -19.03 -1.23 2.77
CA HIS A 17 -19.01 -2.50 2.08
C HIS A 17 -18.35 -2.40 0.70
N MET A 18 -18.73 -1.39 -0.08
CA MET A 18 -18.13 -1.13 -1.39
C MET A 18 -16.65 -0.78 -1.27
N GLN A 19 -16.24 -0.03 -0.23
CA GLN A 19 -14.83 0.27 0.01
C GLN A 19 -14.04 -0.98 0.39
N LEU A 20 -14.56 -1.83 1.29
CA LEU A 20 -13.89 -3.07 1.69
C LEU A 20 -13.70 -4.02 0.51
N GLN A 21 -14.74 -4.22 -0.31
CA GLN A 21 -14.64 -5.01 -1.54
C GLN A 21 -13.59 -4.45 -2.49
N ARG A 22 -13.55 -3.12 -2.65
CA ARG A 22 -12.57 -2.47 -3.51
C ARG A 22 -11.15 -2.67 -3.00
N VAL A 23 -10.90 -2.45 -1.71
CA VAL A 23 -9.57 -2.64 -1.11
C VAL A 23 -9.15 -4.11 -1.21
N PHE A 24 -10.05 -5.05 -0.92
CA PHE A 24 -9.77 -6.47 -1.08
C PHE A 24 -9.39 -6.84 -2.51
N ARG A 25 -10.11 -6.30 -3.51
CA ARG A 25 -9.74 -6.45 -4.93
C ARG A 25 -8.36 -5.84 -5.23
N ILE A 26 -8.04 -4.69 -4.66
CA ILE A 26 -6.72 -4.08 -4.84
C ILE A 26 -5.61 -5.00 -4.33
N LEU A 27 -5.79 -5.54 -3.12
CA LEU A 27 -4.82 -6.44 -2.47
C LEU A 27 -4.72 -7.80 -3.16
N THR A 28 -5.79 -8.30 -3.77
CA THR A 28 -5.81 -9.67 -4.31
C THR A 28 -5.71 -9.77 -5.83
N ILE A 29 -5.96 -8.68 -6.56
CA ILE A 29 -5.98 -8.63 -8.03
C ILE A 29 -5.10 -7.50 -8.53
N ASP A 30 -5.41 -6.24 -8.18
CA ASP A 30 -4.81 -5.09 -8.86
C ASP A 30 -3.30 -4.97 -8.58
N VAL A 31 -2.86 -5.20 -7.34
CA VAL A 31 -1.43 -5.20 -6.98
C VAL A 31 -0.68 -6.39 -7.61
N PRO A 32 -1.14 -7.65 -7.46
CA PRO A 32 -0.54 -8.79 -8.16
C PRO A 32 -0.49 -8.63 -9.68
N ASP A 33 -1.53 -8.10 -10.33
CA ASP A 33 -1.57 -7.89 -11.78
C ASP A 33 -0.52 -6.86 -12.22
N LYS A 34 -0.41 -5.72 -11.53
CA LYS A 34 0.64 -4.71 -11.78
C LYS A 34 2.05 -5.30 -11.62
N ARG A 35 2.24 -6.22 -10.67
CA ARG A 35 3.52 -6.94 -10.49
C ARG A 35 3.79 -7.89 -11.66
N LEU A 36 2.80 -8.66 -12.10
CA LEU A 36 2.91 -9.55 -13.26
C LEU A 36 3.15 -8.77 -14.56
N ALA A 37 2.49 -7.62 -14.74
CA ALA A 37 2.71 -6.74 -15.90
C ALA A 37 4.17 -6.26 -16.00
N ARG A 38 4.77 -5.85 -14.88
CA ARG A 38 6.20 -5.47 -14.82
C ARG A 38 7.12 -6.66 -15.14
N LYS A 39 6.83 -7.85 -14.60
CA LYS A 39 7.59 -9.08 -14.91
C LYS A 39 7.50 -9.45 -16.39
N LEU A 40 6.31 -9.35 -17.00
CA LEU A 40 6.10 -9.58 -18.43
C LEU A 40 6.89 -8.61 -19.29
N GLN A 41 6.85 -7.31 -18.98
CA GLN A 41 7.60 -6.29 -19.71
C GLN A 41 9.11 -6.61 -19.74
N VAL A 42 9.68 -7.04 -18.62
CA VAL A 42 11.10 -7.43 -18.54
C VAL A 42 11.40 -8.67 -19.39
N VAL A 43 10.52 -9.68 -19.36
CA VAL A 43 10.69 -10.91 -20.16
C VAL A 43 10.58 -10.61 -21.67
N GLU A 44 9.63 -9.77 -22.06
CA GLU A 44 9.42 -9.38 -23.46
C GLU A 44 10.58 -8.54 -24.00
N ALA A 45 11.13 -7.64 -23.18
CA ALA A 45 12.33 -6.89 -23.55
C ALA A 45 13.53 -7.83 -23.80
N LYS A 46 13.76 -8.82 -22.92
CA LYS A 46 14.82 -9.81 -23.09
C LYS A 46 14.62 -10.69 -24.33
N LEU A 47 13.39 -11.10 -24.62
CA LEU A 47 13.08 -11.85 -25.84
C LEU A 47 13.37 -11.02 -27.10
N ALA A 48 13.01 -9.72 -27.09
CA ALA A 48 13.33 -8.82 -28.19
C ALA A 48 14.85 -8.64 -28.38
N GLU A 49 15.63 -8.52 -27.30
CA GLU A 49 17.09 -8.48 -27.34
C GLU A 49 17.69 -9.74 -27.97
N LEU A 50 17.22 -10.93 -27.59
CA LEU A 50 17.66 -12.20 -28.18
C LEU A 50 17.31 -12.29 -29.67
N TYR A 51 16.12 -11.81 -30.06
CA TYR A 51 15.69 -11.78 -31.45
C TYR A 51 16.57 -10.84 -32.29
N HIS A 52 16.85 -9.64 -31.79
CA HIS A 52 17.74 -8.70 -32.47
C HIS A 52 19.19 -9.22 -32.56
N ALA A 53 19.72 -9.84 -31.50
CA ALA A 53 21.04 -10.45 -31.52
C ALA A 53 21.16 -11.56 -32.58
N SER A 54 20.09 -12.36 -32.76
CA SER A 54 20.02 -13.39 -33.80
C SER A 54 20.00 -12.83 -35.22
N LEU A 55 19.54 -11.59 -35.42
CA LEU A 55 19.52 -10.93 -36.72
C LEU A 55 20.83 -10.19 -37.03
N SER A 56 21.52 -9.68 -36.01
CA SER A 56 22.75 -8.90 -36.19
C SER A 56 24.00 -9.77 -36.34
N ASP A 57 24.03 -10.98 -35.79
CA ASP A 57 25.26 -11.77 -35.67
C ASP A 57 25.26 -13.01 -36.57
N SER A 58 25.91 -12.91 -37.73
CA SER A 58 26.09 -14.02 -38.66
C SER A 58 27.23 -14.97 -38.25
N VAL A 59 28.02 -14.64 -37.22
CA VAL A 59 29.24 -15.37 -36.82
C VAL A 59 29.24 -15.65 -35.30
N VAL A 60 28.10 -16.09 -34.74
CA VAL A 60 28.07 -16.68 -33.39
C VAL A 60 28.49 -18.14 -33.42
N ASP A 61 29.38 -18.53 -32.50
CA ASP A 61 29.76 -19.92 -32.32
C ASP A 61 28.54 -20.80 -31.93
N ALA A 62 28.63 -22.10 -32.20
CA ALA A 62 27.53 -23.04 -31.97
C ALA A 62 27.08 -23.11 -30.49
N LYS A 63 27.99 -22.86 -29.54
CA LYS A 63 27.74 -22.89 -28.10
C LYS A 63 26.97 -21.65 -27.64
N THR A 64 27.27 -20.50 -28.22
CA THR A 64 26.56 -19.24 -28.01
C THR A 64 25.15 -19.36 -28.56
N ARG A 65 24.98 -19.85 -29.80
CA ARG A 65 23.64 -20.09 -30.38
C ARG A 65 22.78 -21.04 -29.54
N ASP A 66 23.36 -22.14 -29.04
CA ASP A 66 22.68 -23.07 -28.15
C ASP A 66 22.27 -22.42 -26.81
N ARG A 67 23.12 -21.57 -26.23
CA ARG A 67 22.76 -20.78 -25.04
C ARG A 67 21.60 -19.83 -25.31
N HIS A 68 21.64 -19.06 -26.40
CA HIS A 68 20.57 -18.14 -26.79
C HIS A 68 19.24 -18.88 -27.00
N HIS A 69 19.28 -20.06 -27.65
CA HIS A 69 18.08 -20.89 -27.84
C HIS A 69 17.49 -21.36 -26.52
N ARG A 70 18.32 -21.87 -25.59
CA ARG A 70 17.86 -22.31 -24.26
C ARG A 70 17.29 -21.16 -23.45
N GLU A 71 17.94 -20.00 -23.48
CA GLU A 71 17.46 -18.81 -22.77
C GLU A 71 16.12 -18.32 -23.36
N GLY A 72 16.01 -18.26 -24.69
CA GLY A 72 14.74 -17.91 -25.35
C GLY A 72 13.60 -18.85 -24.96
N LYS A 73 13.84 -20.17 -24.94
CA LYS A 73 12.85 -21.14 -24.49
C LYS A 73 12.41 -20.90 -23.03
N ARG A 74 13.36 -20.66 -22.12
CA ARG A 74 13.08 -20.36 -20.71
C ARG A 74 12.25 -19.08 -20.54
N LEU A 75 12.58 -18.04 -21.31
CA LEU A 75 11.84 -16.77 -21.26
C LEU A 75 10.41 -16.92 -21.79
N GLU A 76 10.20 -17.68 -22.86
CA GLU A 76 8.85 -17.97 -23.36
C GLU A 76 8.02 -18.79 -22.35
N GLU A 77 8.63 -19.78 -21.68
CA GLU A 77 7.99 -20.51 -20.58
C GLU A 77 7.61 -19.57 -19.41
N CYS A 78 8.51 -18.65 -19.02
CA CYS A 78 8.20 -17.62 -18.03
C CYS A 78 7.07 -16.69 -18.47
N LYS A 79 7.07 -16.24 -19.74
CA LYS A 79 6.01 -15.41 -20.31
C LYS A 79 4.66 -16.12 -20.25
N ALA A 80 4.60 -17.36 -20.69
CA ALA A 80 3.40 -18.18 -20.65
C ALA A 80 2.89 -18.37 -19.21
N ALA A 81 3.78 -18.63 -18.25
CA ALA A 81 3.43 -18.77 -16.85
C ALA A 81 2.82 -17.47 -16.27
N TYR A 82 3.42 -16.31 -16.55
CA TYR A 82 2.88 -15.02 -16.09
C TYR A 82 1.53 -14.68 -16.73
N LEU A 83 1.33 -14.98 -18.03
CA LEU A 83 0.04 -14.79 -18.69
C LEU A 83 -1.04 -15.70 -18.10
N ALA A 84 -0.73 -16.98 -17.86
CA ALA A 84 -1.65 -17.91 -17.24
C ALA A 84 -2.06 -17.44 -15.83
N GLU A 85 -1.12 -16.92 -15.05
CA GLU A 85 -1.41 -16.38 -13.73
C GLU A 85 -2.30 -15.13 -13.80
N ARG A 86 -2.02 -14.19 -14.72
CA ARG A 86 -2.89 -13.02 -14.95
C ARG A 86 -4.30 -13.41 -15.36
N HIS A 87 -4.44 -14.45 -16.19
CA HIS A 87 -5.74 -14.98 -16.58
C HIS A 87 -6.50 -15.55 -15.37
N LYS A 88 -5.82 -16.30 -14.48
CA LYS A 88 -6.44 -16.80 -13.24
C LYS A 88 -6.91 -15.68 -12.33
N LEU A 89 -6.11 -14.61 -12.18
CA LEU A 89 -6.49 -13.45 -11.35
C LEU A 89 -7.78 -12.77 -11.79
N HIS A 90 -8.09 -12.84 -13.09
CA HIS A 90 -9.28 -12.20 -13.67
C HIS A 90 -10.39 -13.20 -14.00
N ALA A 91 -10.19 -14.49 -13.71
CA ALA A 91 -11.22 -15.50 -13.89
C ALA A 91 -12.40 -15.24 -12.94
N GLY A 92 -13.57 -15.78 -13.29
CA GLY A 92 -14.76 -15.70 -12.44
C GLY A 92 -15.52 -14.36 -12.49
N GLY A 93 -16.76 -14.41 -12.04
CA GLY A 93 -17.59 -13.23 -11.75
C GLY A 93 -17.18 -12.55 -10.45
N GLN A 94 -17.76 -11.39 -10.15
CA GLN A 94 -17.41 -10.62 -8.95
C GLN A 94 -17.59 -11.42 -7.64
N ASP A 95 -18.68 -12.15 -7.49
CA ASP A 95 -18.96 -12.94 -6.28
C ASP A 95 -18.00 -14.14 -6.14
N ASP A 96 -17.69 -14.79 -7.26
CA ASP A 96 -16.71 -15.88 -7.33
C ASP A 96 -15.31 -15.39 -6.94
N ARG A 97 -14.97 -14.15 -7.32
CA ARG A 97 -13.68 -13.54 -6.95
C ARG A 97 -13.53 -13.33 -5.44
N LEU A 98 -14.56 -12.84 -4.75
CA LEU A 98 -14.50 -12.67 -3.30
C LEU A 98 -14.34 -14.02 -2.58
N ALA A 99 -14.99 -15.06 -3.09
CA ALA A 99 -14.91 -16.41 -2.52
C ALA A 99 -13.56 -17.10 -2.78
N THR A 100 -12.90 -16.82 -3.91
CA THR A 100 -11.70 -17.54 -4.36
C THR A 100 -10.40 -16.82 -3.99
N HIS A 101 -10.38 -15.49 -4.02
CA HIS A 101 -9.15 -14.74 -3.78
C HIS A 101 -8.77 -14.69 -2.30
N ARG A 102 -7.47 -14.57 -2.03
CA ARG A 102 -6.89 -14.48 -0.69
C ARG A 102 -5.79 -13.42 -0.66
N ILE A 103 -5.69 -12.68 0.43
CA ILE A 103 -4.59 -11.74 0.68
C ILE A 103 -3.39 -12.54 1.18
N SER A 104 -2.32 -12.61 0.38
CA SER A 104 -1.09 -13.29 0.77
C SER A 104 -0.11 -12.35 1.51
N LYS A 105 0.83 -12.95 2.27
CA LYS A 105 1.93 -12.19 2.88
C LYS A 105 2.74 -11.40 1.84
N ASP A 106 2.97 -11.96 0.66
CA ASP A 106 3.75 -11.31 -0.40
C ASP A 106 3.11 -9.99 -0.86
N VAL A 107 1.78 -9.93 -0.93
CA VAL A 107 1.10 -8.69 -1.33
C VAL A 107 1.07 -7.65 -0.21
N LEU A 108 0.95 -8.09 1.05
CA LEU A 108 1.04 -7.18 2.20
C LEU A 108 2.42 -6.54 2.29
N ALA A 109 3.49 -7.34 2.13
CA ALA A 109 4.86 -6.84 2.09
C ALA A 109 5.05 -5.79 0.98
N GLU A 110 4.57 -6.09 -0.25
CA GLU A 110 4.67 -5.14 -1.37
C GLU A 110 3.88 -3.86 -1.12
N VAL A 111 2.67 -3.94 -0.57
CA VAL A 111 1.86 -2.75 -0.28
C VAL A 111 2.50 -1.89 0.81
N LEU A 112 2.99 -2.50 1.87
CA LEU A 112 3.71 -1.81 2.95
C LEU A 112 4.97 -1.10 2.45
N GLU A 113 5.75 -1.75 1.57
CA GLU A 113 6.91 -1.14 0.92
C GLU A 113 6.50 0.08 0.08
N ARG A 114 5.42 -0.02 -0.72
CA ARG A 114 4.90 1.10 -1.53
C ARG A 114 4.35 2.25 -0.69
N LEU A 115 3.82 1.96 0.49
CA LEU A 115 3.36 2.98 1.46
C LEU A 115 4.51 3.60 2.25
N GLY A 116 5.77 3.22 1.99
CA GLY A 116 6.94 3.74 2.70
C GLY A 116 7.13 3.15 4.10
N MET A 117 6.47 2.03 4.41
CA MET A 117 6.55 1.33 5.68
C MET A 117 7.03 -0.11 5.52
N PRO A 118 8.26 -0.35 5.03
CA PRO A 118 8.78 -1.71 4.93
C PRO A 118 8.90 -2.33 6.33
N VAL A 119 8.36 -3.54 6.48
CA VAL A 119 8.47 -4.34 7.70
C VAL A 119 9.17 -5.67 7.40
N SER A 120 9.62 -6.37 8.42
CA SER A 120 10.27 -7.67 8.28
C SER A 120 9.31 -8.75 7.81
N ALA A 121 9.84 -9.82 7.18
CA ALA A 121 9.03 -10.95 6.77
C ALA A 121 8.28 -11.61 7.94
N ALA A 122 8.89 -11.65 9.13
CA ALA A 122 8.26 -12.15 10.35
C ALA A 122 7.06 -11.29 10.76
N GLU A 123 7.19 -9.96 10.73
CA GLU A 123 6.07 -9.05 11.03
C GLU A 123 4.92 -9.21 10.03
N VAL A 124 5.20 -9.43 8.74
CA VAL A 124 4.14 -9.71 7.76
C VAL A 124 3.48 -11.07 8.01
N GLU A 125 4.24 -12.07 8.44
CA GLU A 125 3.69 -13.37 8.82
C GLU A 125 2.79 -13.26 10.04
N ASP A 126 3.22 -12.53 11.07
CA ASP A 126 2.41 -12.26 12.27
C ASP A 126 1.11 -11.52 11.90
N MET A 127 1.17 -10.52 11.02
CA MET A 127 -0.04 -9.82 10.52
C MET A 127 -1.05 -10.76 9.86
N VAL A 128 -0.59 -11.75 9.09
CA VAL A 128 -1.48 -12.74 8.48
C VAL A 128 -2.00 -13.68 9.56
N TRP A 129 -1.13 -14.13 10.47
CA TRP A 129 -1.46 -15.07 11.53
C TRP A 129 -2.52 -14.53 12.51
N GLU A 130 -2.50 -13.23 12.80
CA GLU A 130 -3.48 -12.53 13.64
C GLU A 130 -4.93 -12.56 13.10
N VAL A 131 -5.10 -12.79 11.80
CA VAL A 131 -6.38 -12.70 11.10
C VAL A 131 -6.82 -14.03 10.47
N ASN A 132 -5.87 -14.92 10.17
CA ASN A 132 -6.10 -16.19 9.50
C ASN A 132 -6.59 -17.27 10.47
N ASP A 133 -7.89 -17.29 10.74
CA ASP A 133 -8.54 -18.33 11.55
C ASP A 133 -8.54 -19.70 10.83
N GLY A 134 -8.55 -19.70 9.49
CA GLY A 134 -8.61 -20.90 8.66
C GLY A 134 -7.31 -21.72 8.59
N LEU A 135 -6.20 -21.16 9.10
CA LEU A 135 -4.84 -21.69 9.07
C LEU A 135 -4.35 -22.10 7.66
N ASP A 136 -4.81 -21.42 6.62
CA ASP A 136 -4.45 -21.71 5.21
C ASP A 136 -3.27 -20.86 4.67
N GLY A 137 -2.74 -19.95 5.49
CA GLY A 137 -1.61 -19.10 5.18
C GLY A 137 -1.92 -17.84 4.37
N ALA A 138 -3.19 -17.54 4.08
CA ALA A 138 -3.63 -16.30 3.44
C ALA A 138 -5.00 -15.81 3.95
N VAL A 139 -5.31 -14.53 3.87
CA VAL A 139 -6.56 -14.00 4.45
C VAL A 139 -7.70 -14.04 3.44
N SER A 140 -8.78 -14.75 3.76
CA SER A 140 -10.03 -14.79 2.98
C SER A 140 -10.87 -13.52 3.12
N TRP A 141 -11.86 -13.36 2.23
CA TRP A 141 -12.79 -12.23 2.29
C TRP A 141 -13.51 -12.15 3.65
N ASP A 142 -13.98 -13.28 4.16
CA ASP A 142 -14.73 -13.32 5.42
C ASP A 142 -13.84 -13.01 6.64
N GLU A 143 -12.60 -13.53 6.66
CA GLU A 143 -11.62 -13.19 7.70
C GLU A 143 -11.22 -11.71 7.66
N TYR A 144 -10.93 -11.20 6.47
CA TYR A 144 -10.62 -9.79 6.24
C TYR A 144 -11.74 -8.87 6.75
N LYS A 145 -12.99 -9.16 6.34
CA LYS A 145 -14.17 -8.38 6.75
C LYS A 145 -14.39 -8.47 8.26
N ARG A 146 -14.31 -9.66 8.86
CA ARG A 146 -14.49 -9.85 10.31
C ARG A 146 -13.42 -9.11 11.11
N SER A 147 -12.16 -9.17 10.70
CA SER A 147 -11.05 -8.45 11.34
C SER A 147 -11.26 -6.93 11.28
N PHE A 148 -11.69 -6.41 10.13
CA PHE A 148 -11.99 -4.99 9.99
C PHE A 148 -13.10 -4.53 10.95
N LEU A 149 -14.20 -5.29 11.02
CA LEU A 149 -15.32 -4.97 11.91
C LEU A 149 -14.91 -5.05 13.40
N ARG A 150 -14.15 -6.08 13.79
CA ARG A 150 -13.59 -6.19 15.15
C ARG A 150 -12.79 -4.94 15.52
N CYS A 151 -11.84 -4.54 14.68
CA CYS A 151 -11.03 -3.34 14.91
C CYS A 151 -11.86 -2.06 14.98
N LYS A 152 -12.84 -1.90 14.09
CA LYS A 152 -13.71 -0.72 14.04
C LYS A 152 -14.52 -0.54 15.33
N HIS A 153 -14.98 -1.63 15.92
CA HIS A 153 -15.79 -1.61 17.14
C HIS A 153 -14.96 -1.82 18.42
N ASP A 154 -13.63 -1.95 18.30
CA ASP A 154 -12.76 -2.17 19.44
C ASP A 154 -12.58 -0.89 20.28
N LYS A 155 -13.08 -0.94 21.51
CA LYS A 155 -12.89 0.11 22.53
C LYS A 155 -11.76 -0.22 23.51
N THR A 156 -11.22 -1.43 23.42
CA THR A 156 -10.18 -1.94 24.34
C THR A 156 -8.77 -1.66 23.83
N TYR A 157 -8.61 -1.41 22.53
CA TYR A 157 -7.33 -1.22 21.85
C TYR A 157 -6.42 -2.45 21.93
N LEU A 158 -7.02 -3.64 22.01
CA LEU A 158 -6.33 -4.93 22.07
C LEU A 158 -6.41 -5.70 20.75
N GLU A 159 -7.27 -5.26 19.83
CA GLU A 159 -7.36 -5.88 18.51
C GLU A 159 -6.09 -5.64 17.68
N PRO A 160 -5.61 -6.62 16.91
CA PRO A 160 -4.51 -6.41 15.98
C PRO A 160 -4.91 -5.46 14.85
N THR A 161 -4.26 -4.30 14.78
CA THR A 161 -4.75 -3.16 13.97
C THR A 161 -4.00 -2.94 12.65
N LEU A 162 -2.92 -3.66 12.35
CA LEU A 162 -2.07 -3.30 11.22
C LEU A 162 -2.78 -3.51 9.87
N LEU A 163 -3.49 -4.63 9.68
CA LEU A 163 -4.32 -4.85 8.48
C LEU A 163 -5.47 -3.85 8.38
N PHE A 164 -6.06 -3.46 9.51
CA PHE A 164 -7.09 -2.41 9.58
C PHE A 164 -6.54 -1.05 9.11
N HIS A 165 -5.37 -0.63 9.61
CA HIS A 165 -4.74 0.62 9.20
C HIS A 165 -4.38 0.64 7.72
N ILE A 166 -3.79 -0.44 7.19
CA ILE A 166 -3.50 -0.58 5.75
C ILE A 166 -4.79 -0.45 4.95
N THR A 167 -5.85 -1.11 5.40
CA THR A 167 -7.16 -1.05 4.75
C THR A 167 -7.66 0.40 4.67
N CYS A 168 -7.65 1.13 5.78
CA CYS A 168 -8.05 2.53 5.82
C CYS A 168 -7.21 3.40 4.88
N PHE A 169 -5.88 3.20 4.80
CA PHE A 169 -5.04 3.94 3.87
C PHE A 169 -5.40 3.65 2.40
N VAL A 170 -5.59 2.38 2.04
CA VAL A 170 -5.93 1.96 0.66
C VAL A 170 -7.38 2.36 0.27
N MET A 171 -8.27 2.60 1.25
CA MET A 171 -9.56 3.24 0.97
C MET A 171 -9.39 4.67 0.39
N TYR A 172 -8.31 5.37 0.71
CA TYR A 172 -8.01 6.68 0.13
C TYR A 172 -7.05 6.61 -1.07
N ASP A 173 -6.02 5.76 -0.99
CA ASP A 173 -5.00 5.60 -2.03
C ASP A 173 -5.39 4.54 -3.07
N ARG A 174 -6.35 4.89 -3.94
CA ARG A 174 -7.01 3.96 -4.88
C ARG A 174 -6.06 3.21 -5.82
N ASP A 175 -4.89 3.74 -6.12
CA ASP A 175 -3.91 3.12 -7.01
C ASP A 175 -2.78 2.41 -6.26
N CYS A 176 -2.77 2.44 -4.92
CA CYS A 176 -1.66 2.03 -4.05
C CYS A 176 -0.33 2.58 -4.59
N SER A 177 -0.31 3.87 -4.93
CA SER A 177 0.88 4.52 -5.46
C SER A 177 1.80 5.07 -4.38
N GLY A 178 1.34 5.15 -3.12
CA GLY A 178 2.09 5.76 -2.02
C GLY A 178 2.12 7.29 -2.08
N LYS A 179 1.56 7.91 -3.13
CA LYS A 179 1.52 9.37 -3.29
C LYS A 179 0.72 10.06 -2.18
N TYR A 180 -0.27 9.37 -1.61
CA TYR A 180 -1.01 9.91 -0.47
C TYR A 180 -0.11 10.08 0.75
N VAL A 181 0.77 9.12 1.03
CA VAL A 181 1.76 9.19 2.12
C VAL A 181 2.72 10.34 1.88
N GLU A 182 3.28 10.44 0.67
CA GLU A 182 4.18 11.55 0.30
C GLU A 182 3.49 12.92 0.45
N ALA A 183 2.23 13.05 0.03
CA ALA A 183 1.46 14.28 0.16
C ALA A 183 1.08 14.62 1.61
N LEU A 184 0.89 13.61 2.47
CA LEU A 184 0.62 13.79 3.89
C LEU A 184 1.89 14.21 4.64
N GLU A 185 3.03 13.57 4.33
CA GLU A 185 4.34 13.93 4.86
C GLU A 185 4.73 15.35 4.48
N ARG A 186 4.56 15.73 3.21
CA ARG A 186 4.77 17.12 2.76
C ARG A 186 3.90 18.10 3.54
N ARG A 187 2.61 17.83 3.70
CA ARG A 187 1.71 18.68 4.50
C ARG A 187 2.12 18.78 5.96
N ARG A 188 2.60 17.69 6.56
CA ARG A 188 3.10 17.68 7.95
C ARG A 188 4.37 18.52 8.07
N ILE A 189 5.30 18.39 7.13
CA ILE A 189 6.52 19.20 7.06
C ILE A 189 6.15 20.68 6.89
N ASP A 190 5.25 21.02 5.96
CA ASP A 190 4.77 22.38 5.74
C ASP A 190 4.13 22.98 7.01
N GLN A 191 3.37 22.17 7.75
CA GLN A 191 2.75 22.60 9.00
C GLN A 191 3.80 22.86 10.10
N ILE A 192 4.82 22.00 10.21
CA ILE A 192 5.95 22.19 11.14
C ILE A 192 6.74 23.45 10.76
N ASP A 193 7.01 23.65 9.47
CA ASP A 193 7.73 24.83 8.97
C ASP A 193 6.93 26.11 9.20
N GLN A 194 5.61 26.09 8.98
CA GLN A 194 4.75 27.20 9.37
C GLN A 194 4.88 27.47 10.87
N LEU A 195 4.69 26.48 11.73
CA LEU A 195 4.84 26.66 13.18
C LEU A 195 6.22 27.21 13.57
N GLY A 196 7.29 26.79 12.89
CA GLY A 196 8.65 27.32 13.06
C GLY A 196 8.78 28.79 12.64
N VAL A 197 8.17 29.19 11.52
CA VAL A 197 8.12 30.59 11.04
C VAL A 197 7.31 31.47 11.99
N TRP A 198 6.14 31.01 12.43
CA TRP A 198 5.30 31.70 13.42
C TRP A 198 6.02 31.81 14.78
N GLY A 199 6.80 30.81 15.17
CA GLY A 199 7.67 30.85 16.35
C GLY A 199 8.75 31.93 16.27
N LYS A 200 9.43 32.03 15.12
CA LYS A 200 10.45 33.08 14.85
C LYS A 200 9.83 34.49 14.84
N LEU A 201 8.68 34.67 14.18
CA LEU A 201 7.98 35.95 14.12
C LEU A 201 7.46 36.38 15.50
N GLY A 202 6.97 35.42 16.30
CA GLY A 202 6.56 35.64 17.69
C GLY A 202 7.73 36.04 18.58
N ALA A 203 8.91 35.42 18.41
CA ALA A 203 10.13 35.79 19.13
C ALA A 203 10.58 37.22 18.76
N ALA A 204 10.61 37.57 17.47
CA ALA A 204 10.97 38.90 17.00
C ALA A 204 10.04 40.00 17.57
N LYS A 205 8.72 39.75 17.60
CA LYS A 205 7.75 40.68 18.22
C LYS A 205 7.96 40.84 19.73
N ARG A 206 8.32 39.77 20.45
CA ARG A 206 8.63 39.84 21.89
C ARG A 206 9.89 40.65 22.17
N HIS A 207 10.95 40.46 21.37
CA HIS A 207 12.17 41.26 21.47
C HIS A 207 11.94 42.74 21.16
N ALA A 208 11.17 43.06 20.12
CA ALA A 208 10.80 44.44 19.79
C ALA A 208 9.99 45.11 20.90
N LYS A 209 9.05 44.38 21.53
CA LYS A 209 8.27 44.89 22.67
C LYS A 209 9.15 45.12 23.90
N ALA A 210 10.07 44.21 24.21
CA ALA A 210 11.01 44.37 25.32
C ALA A 210 11.93 45.59 25.13
N ALA A 211 12.46 45.79 23.91
CA ALA A 211 13.29 46.95 23.57
C ALA A 211 12.53 48.28 23.67
N ALA A 212 11.25 48.32 23.25
CA ALA A 212 10.42 49.51 23.37
C ALA A 212 10.07 49.87 24.84
N THR A 213 10.02 48.88 25.73
CA THR A 213 9.71 49.10 27.16
C THR A 213 10.91 49.63 27.95
N LEU A 214 12.12 49.40 27.47
CA LEU A 214 13.39 49.88 28.05
C LEU A 214 13.79 51.30 27.59
N SER A 215 13.07 51.87 26.63
CA SER A 215 13.36 53.19 26.04
C SER A 215 12.36 54.28 26.49
N THR A 216 11.74 54.15 27.67
CA THR A 216 10.97 55.24 28.26
C THR A 216 11.94 56.22 28.94
N PRO A 217 12.00 57.51 28.51
CA PRO A 217 12.95 58.46 29.06
C PRO A 217 12.55 58.81 30.50
N VAL A 218 13.46 58.55 31.44
CA VAL A 218 13.35 59.02 32.83
C VAL A 218 13.39 60.54 32.80
N LYS A 219 12.30 61.18 33.18
CA LYS A 219 12.20 62.63 33.29
C LYS A 219 13.10 63.08 34.46
N PRO A 220 14.01 64.06 34.27
CA PRO A 220 14.92 64.46 35.34
C PRO A 220 14.14 65.12 36.49
N PRO A 221 14.57 64.92 37.74
CA PRO A 221 13.92 65.53 38.89
C PRO A 221 14.15 67.04 38.89
N VAL A 222 13.14 67.76 39.39
CA VAL A 222 12.97 69.22 39.41
C VAL A 222 14.05 69.91 40.21
#